data_AF-I4WKV2-F1
#
_entry.id   AF-I4WKV2-F1
#
_cell.length_a   1.000
_cell.length_b   1.000
_cell.length_c   1.000
_cell.angle_alpha   90.00
_cell.angle_beta   90.00
_cell.angle_gamma   90.00
#
_symmetry.space_group_name_H-M   'P 1'
#
loop_
_entity.id
_entity.type
_entity.pdbx_description
1 polymer ?
#
loop_
_entity_poly.entity_id
_entity_poly.type
_entity_poly.pdbx_seq_one_letter_code
_entity_poly.pdbx_strand_id
1 'polypeptide(L)' 'MLSKLILNSYKTLLEISMWLILIGSFVGGWIGKGFIGGILSLVVAFIFCVVTFGAFFVLMDIQSSVKAIKER' A
#
# COMPACT_ATOMS: atom_id res chain seq x y z
N MET A 1 -0.49 14.52 20.86
CA MET A 1 -0.54 13.04 20.93
C MET A 1 -1.58 12.44 19.99
N LEU A 2 -2.81 12.96 19.93
CA LEU A 2 -3.86 12.51 19.00
C LEU A 2 -3.42 12.49 17.52
N SER A 3 -2.72 13.54 17.07
CA SER A 3 -2.21 13.64 15.70
C SER A 3 -1.20 12.53 15.34
N LYS A 4 -0.32 12.13 16.28
CA LYS A 4 0.60 11.00 16.06
C LYS A 4 -0.15 9.67 15.96
N LEU A 5 -1.18 9.46 16.78
CA LEU A 5 -1.99 8.25 16.74
C LEU A 5 -2.74 8.14 15.41
N ILE A 6 -3.41 9.21 14.99
CA ILE A 6 -4.15 9.26 13.71
C ILE A 6 -3.21 9.01 12.53
N LEU A 7 -2.03 9.64 12.52
CA LEU A 7 -1.03 9.43 11.47
C LEU A 7 -0.52 7.99 11.40
N ASN A 8 -0.20 7.39 12.55
CA ASN A 8 0.23 5.99 12.59
C ASN A 8 -0.88 5.05 12.14
N SER A 9 -2.12 5.26 12.62
CA SER A 9 -3.26 4.47 12.18
C SER A 9 -3.51 4.61 10.69
N TYR A 10 -3.34 5.81 10.13
CA TYR A 10 -3.48 6.04 8.69
C TYR A 10 -2.42 5.29 7.89
N LYS A 11 -1.15 5.35 8.32
CA LYS A 11 -0.04 4.57 7.72
C LYS A 11 -0.36 3.08 7.71
N THR A 12 -0.75 2.53 8.85
CA THR A 12 -1.10 1.10 8.98
C THR A 12 -2.30 0.74 8.12
N LEU A 13 -3.34 1.58 8.08
CA LEU A 13 -4.53 1.34 7.28
C LEU A 13 -4.21 1.32 5.78
N LEU A 14 -3.34 2.21 5.32
CA LEU A 14 -2.94 2.32 3.92
C LEU A 14 -2.13 1.10 3.48
N GLU A 15 -1.22 0.65 4.35
CA GLU A 15 -0.45 -0.57 4.14
C GLU A 15 -1.35 -1.81 4.07
N ILE A 16 -2.26 -1.99 5.04
CA ILE A 16 -3.22 -3.11 5.05
C ILE A 16 -4.11 -3.08 3.80
N SER A 17 -4.58 -1.90 3.40
CA SER A 17 -5.43 -1.74 2.22
C SER A 17 -4.71 -2.16 0.94
N MET A 18 -3.42 -1.79 0.80
CA MET A 18 -2.59 -2.23 -0.32
C MET A 18 -2.43 -3.75 -0.34
N TRP A 19 -2.13 -4.37 0.80
CA TRP A 19 -2.00 -5.82 0.90
C TRP A 19 -3.29 -6.56 0.56
N LEU A 20 -4.44 -6.09 1.04
CA LEU A 20 -5.73 -6.68 0.73
C LEU A 20 -6.04 -6.63 -0.77
N ILE A 21 -5.72 -5.52 -1.44
CA ILE A 21 -5.90 -5.39 -2.89
C ILE A 21 -4.98 -6.34 -3.65
N LEU A 22 -3.69 -6.41 -3.27
CA LEU A 22 -2.72 -7.29 -3.95
C LEU A 22 -3.11 -8.76 -3.79
N ILE A 23 -3.38 -9.21 -2.57
CA ILE A 23 -3.76 -10.59 -2.28
C ILE A 23 -5.12 -10.92 -2.94
N GLY A 24 -6.10 -10.02 -2.80
CA GLY A 24 -7.42 -10.20 -3.40
C GLY A 24 -7.38 -10.28 -4.92
N SER A 25 -6.58 -9.43 -5.56
CA SER A 25 -6.38 -9.46 -7.02
C SER A 25 -5.72 -10.74 -7.50
N PHE A 26 -4.72 -11.24 -6.76
CA PHE A 26 -4.03 -12.48 -7.09
C PHE A 26 -4.97 -13.68 -7.00
N VAL A 27 -5.69 -13.80 -5.88
CA VAL A 27 -6.67 -14.89 -5.67
C VAL A 27 -7.79 -14.80 -6.72
N GLY A 28 -8.32 -13.62 -6.99
CA GLY A 28 -9.36 -13.42 -8.01
C GLY A 28 -8.89 -13.79 -9.42
N GLY A 29 -7.67 -13.38 -9.80
CA GLY A 29 -7.06 -13.74 -11.08
C GLY A 29 -6.77 -15.25 -11.19
N TRP A 30 -6.36 -15.86 -10.08
CA TRP A 30 -6.07 -17.29 -10.02
C TRP A 30 -7.31 -18.15 -10.22
N ILE A 31 -8.43 -17.80 -9.57
CA ILE A 31 -9.70 -18.53 -9.70
C ILE A 31 -10.21 -18.45 -11.14
N GLY A 32 -10.05 -17.32 -11.83
CA GLY A 32 -10.57 -17.13 -13.18
C GLY A 32 -9.72 -17.76 -14.30
N LYS A 33 -8.39 -17.61 -14.25
CA LYS A 33 -7.48 -18.00 -15.34
C LYS A 33 -6.23 -18.76 -14.87
N GLY A 34 -6.27 -19.34 -13.67
CA GLY A 34 -5.14 -20.07 -13.07
C GLY A 34 -3.93 -19.19 -12.79
N PHE A 35 -2.74 -19.81 -12.75
CA PHE A 35 -1.48 -19.16 -12.39
C PHE A 35 -1.20 -17.87 -13.20
N ILE A 36 -1.37 -17.94 -14.52
CA ILE A 36 -1.13 -16.80 -15.44
C ILE A 36 -2.11 -15.67 -15.15
N GLY A 37 -3.37 -16.00 -14.87
CA GLY A 37 -4.39 -15.05 -14.44
C GLY A 37 -4.00 -14.30 -13.16
N GLY A 38 -3.52 -15.04 -12.17
CA GLY A 38 -3.05 -14.47 -10.90
C GLY A 38 -1.89 -13.51 -11.09
N ILE A 39 -0.88 -13.86 -11.91
CA ILE A 39 0.25 -12.95 -12.17
C ILE A 39 -0.20 -11.67 -12.88
N LEU A 40 -1.00 -11.80 -13.94
CA LEU A 40 -1.49 -10.63 -14.70
C LEU A 40 -2.32 -9.70 -13.83
N SER A 41 -3.22 -10.24 -13.00
CA SER A 41 -4.03 -9.43 -12.09
C SER A 41 -3.19 -8.75 -11.02
N LEU A 42 -2.15 -9.43 -10.50
CA LEU A 42 -1.25 -8.88 -9.49
C LEU A 42 -0.43 -7.71 -10.07
N VAL A 43 0.05 -7.81 -11.32
CA VAL A 43 0.75 -6.71 -12.00
C VAL A 43 -0.17 -5.49 -12.18
N VAL A 44 -1.40 -5.72 -12.65
CA VAL A 44 -2.38 -4.63 -12.83
C VAL A 44 -2.74 -3.98 -11.49
N ALA A 45 -2.97 -4.78 -10.45
CA ALA A 45 -3.27 -4.29 -9.11
C ALA A 45 -2.09 -3.52 -8.49
N PHE A 46 -0.85 -3.97 -8.72
CA PHE A 46 0.34 -3.25 -8.28
C PHE A 46 0.42 -1.87 -8.92
N ILE A 47 0.24 -1.77 -10.24
CA ILE A 47 0.22 -0.48 -10.94
C ILE A 47 -0.89 0.42 -10.38
N PHE A 48 -2.09 -0.13 -10.18
CA PHE A 48 -3.20 0.61 -9.58
C PHE A 48 -2.87 1.12 -8.16
N CYS A 49 -2.26 0.29 -7.32
CA CYS A 49 -1.82 0.69 -5.98
C CYS A 49 -0.76 1.79 -6.04
N VAL A 50 0.24 1.68 -6.91
CA VAL A 50 1.28 2.71 -7.07
C VAL A 50 0.68 4.04 -7.53
N VAL A 51 -0.23 4.03 -8.50
CA VAL A 51 -0.85 5.26 -9.02
C VAL A 51 -1.79 5.89 -7.98
N THR A 52 -2.60 5.08 -7.29
CA THR A 52 -3.62 5.57 -6.37
C THR A 52 -3.03 5.94 -5.01
N PHE A 53 -2.12 5.13 -4.48
CA PHE A 53 -1.56 5.28 -3.14
C PHE A 53 -0.15 5.89 -3.13
N GLY A 54 0.51 6.02 -4.28
CA GLY A 54 1.90 6.47 -4.37
C GLY A 54 2.14 7.84 -3.73
N ALA A 55 1.25 8.81 -3.95
CA ALA A 55 1.35 10.12 -3.34
C ALA A 55 1.30 10.05 -1.79
N PHE A 56 0.42 9.21 -1.25
CA PHE A 56 0.31 9.03 0.20
C PHE A 56 1.55 8.33 0.78
N PHE A 57 2.07 7.32 0.10
CA PHE A 57 3.30 6.65 0.53
C PHE A 57 4.51 7.59 0.51
N VAL A 58 4.64 8.44 -0.51
CA VAL A 58 5.71 9.46 -0.58
C VAL A 58 5.61 10.45 0.58
N LEU A 59 4.40 10.95 0.89
CA LEU A 59 4.20 11.85 2.01
C LEU A 59 4.55 11.19 3.35
N MET A 60 4.18 9.93 3.54
CA MET A 60 4.52 9.16 4.73
C MET A 60 6.03 8.94 4.87
N ASP A 61 6.72 8.70 3.77
CA ASP A 61 8.18 8.52 3.75
C ASP A 61 8.92 9.81 4.10
N ILE A 62 8.49 10.95 3.52
CA ILE A 62 9.03 12.27 3.86
C ILE A 62 8.83 12.57 5.34
N GLN A 63 7.63 12.33 5.89
CA GLN A 63 7.36 12.54 7.31
C GLN A 63 8.24 11.70 8.21
N SER A 64 8.45 10.42 7.86
CA SER A 64 9.36 9.52 8.59
C SER A 64 10.80 10.06 8.57
N SER A 65 11.26 10.49 7.41
CA SER A 65 12.61 11.05 7.20
C SER A 65 12.84 12.33 7.99
N VAL A 66 11.89 13.28 7.94
CA VAL A 66 11.98 14.54 8.69
C VAL A 66 11.98 14.30 10.20
N LYS A 67 11.18 13.34 10.69
CA LYS A 67 11.16 12.98 12.11
C LYS A 67 12.50 12.39 12.56
N ALA A 68 13.11 11.52 11.75
CA ALA A 68 14.43 10.96 12.03
C ALA A 68 15.54 12.03 12.10
N ILE A 69 15.44 13.08 11.28
CA ILE A 69 16.35 14.24 11.34
C ILE A 69 16.13 15.05 12.63
N LYS A 70 14.87 15.27 13.03
CA LYS A 70 14.54 16.07 14.22
C LYS A 70 14.92 15.39 15.54
N GLU A 71 14.94 14.07 15.58
CA GLU A 71 15.30 13.27 16.77
C GLU A 71 16.82 13.01 16.88
N ARG A 72 17.61 13.53 15.92
CA ARG A 72 19.08 13.57 15.93
C ARG A 72 19.59 14.89 16.48
#